data_AF-A0A953LR18-F1
#
_entry.id   AF-A0A953LR18-F1
#
_cell.length_a   1.000
_cell.length_b   1.000
_cell.length_c   1.000
_cell.angle_alpha   90.00
_cell.angle_beta   90.00
_cell.angle_gamma   90.00
#
_symmetry.space_group_name_H-M   'P 1'
#
loop_
_entity.id
_entity.type
_entity.pdbx_description
1 polymer ?
#
loop_
_entity_poly.entity_id
_entity_poly.type
_entity_poly.pdbx_seq_one_letter_code
_entity_poly.pdbx_strand_id
1 'polypeptide(L)'
;IVLSLLPLAEARLDAAGVAYALASGAITSGLGYAIWYTVLPHLKATSAATVQLSVPVIAALGGIVFLDEALTLRFVLASAAVLGGIALVILRAPSRRG
;
A
#
# COMPACT_ATOMS: atom_id res chain seq x y z
N ILE A 1 22.62 1.50 -6.87
CA ILE A 1 23.60 1.88 -5.82
C ILE A 1 24.15 3.27 -6.07
N VAL A 2 24.86 3.55 -7.17
CA VAL A 2 25.40 4.90 -7.46
C VAL A 2 24.32 5.99 -7.52
N LEU A 3 23.17 5.73 -8.16
CA LEU A 3 22.03 6.67 -8.22
C LEU A 3 21.41 6.99 -6.86
N SER A 4 21.53 6.08 -5.89
CA SER A 4 21.01 6.26 -4.53
C SER A 4 21.95 7.09 -3.66
N LEU A 5 23.23 7.24 -4.06
CA LEU A 5 24.25 7.99 -3.31
C LEU A 5 24.34 9.46 -3.74
N LEU A 6 23.90 9.79 -4.96
CA LEU A 6 23.88 11.16 -5.49
C LEU A 6 23.10 12.17 -4.62
N PRO A 7 21.92 11.85 -4.06
CA PRO A 7 21.19 12.76 -3.19
C PRO A 7 21.88 13.05 -1.85
N LEU A 8 22.74 12.15 -1.37
CA LEU A 8 23.45 12.29 -0.08
C LEU A 8 24.56 13.35 -0.15
N ALA A 9 25.12 13.60 -1.34
CA ALA A 9 26.17 14.59 -1.54
C ALA A 9 25.65 16.04 -1.36
N GLU A 10 24.35 16.26 -1.59
CA GLU A 10 23.66 17.56 -1.50
C GLU A 10 22.69 17.63 -0.29
N ALA A 11 22.64 16.57 0.53
CA ALA A 11 21.67 16.45 1.61
C ALA A 11 21.94 17.49 2.72
N ARG A 12 21.05 18.47 2.83
CA ARG A 12 21.03 19.41 3.96
C ARG A 12 20.19 18.81 5.08
N LEU A 13 20.84 18.45 6.17
CA LEU A 13 20.17 17.93 7.36
C LEU A 13 19.60 19.10 8.18
N ASP A 14 18.32 19.37 7.96
CA ASP A 14 17.52 20.24 8.82
C ASP A 14 16.84 19.42 9.91
N ALA A 15 16.82 19.95 11.15
CA ALA A 15 16.26 19.24 12.31
C ALA A 15 14.77 18.96 12.16
N ALA A 16 14.01 19.89 11.56
CA ALA A 16 12.59 19.67 11.29
C ALA A 16 12.41 18.63 10.16
N GLY A 17 13.21 18.72 9.09
CA GLY A 17 13.23 17.71 8.02
C GLY A 17 13.50 16.29 8.53
N VAL A 18 14.48 16.10 9.42
CA VAL A 18 14.78 14.81 10.06
C VAL A 18 13.60 14.34 10.91
N ALA A 19 13.01 15.23 11.71
CA ALA A 19 11.84 14.89 12.51
C ALA A 19 10.66 14.42 11.66
N TYR A 20 10.36 15.10 10.53
CA TYR A 20 9.30 14.70 9.62
C TYR A 20 9.60 13.38 8.90
N ALA A 21 10.84 13.12 8.50
CA ALA A 21 11.23 11.86 7.88
C ALA A 21 11.05 10.68 8.85
N LEU A 22 11.49 10.85 10.10
CA LEU A 22 11.32 9.83 11.14
C LEU A 22 9.85 9.64 11.50
N ALA A 23 9.11 10.72 11.72
CA ALA A 23 7.69 10.65 12.08
C ALA A 23 6.86 9.99 10.98
N SER A 24 7.02 10.42 9.73
CA SER A 24 6.27 9.85 8.61
C SER A 24 6.62 8.37 8.37
N GLY A 25 7.90 8.00 8.44
CA GLY A 25 8.35 6.62 8.31
C GLY A 25 7.87 5.73 9.45
N ALA A 26 8.00 6.16 10.70
CA ALA A 26 7.58 5.42 11.87
C ALA A 26 6.07 5.23 11.93
N ILE A 27 5.29 6.28 11.65
CA ILE A 27 3.82 6.22 11.65
C ILE A 27 3.33 5.31 10.53
N THR A 28 3.79 5.53 9.29
CA THR A 28 3.30 4.76 8.13
C THR A 28 3.68 3.29 8.25
N SER A 29 4.93 3.00 8.64
CA SER A 29 5.39 1.61 8.83
C SER A 29 4.70 0.96 10.03
N GLY A 30 4.64 1.65 11.16
CA GLY A 30 4.05 1.15 12.40
C GLY A 30 2.57 0.79 12.21
N LEU A 31 1.79 1.68 11.58
CA LEU A 31 0.38 1.41 11.26
C LEU A 31 0.23 0.27 10.26
N GLY A 32 1.04 0.26 9.20
CA GLY A 32 1.01 -0.81 8.19
C GLY A 32 1.25 -2.19 8.81
N TYR A 33 2.29 -2.32 9.64
CA TYR A 33 2.59 -3.58 10.31
C TYR A 33 1.57 -3.96 11.38
N ALA A 34 1.11 -2.99 12.18
CA ALA A 34 0.09 -3.25 13.20
C ALA A 34 -1.20 -3.79 12.57
N ILE A 35 -1.68 -3.16 11.50
CA ILE A 35 -2.86 -3.63 10.77
C ILE A 35 -2.58 -5.00 10.15
N TRP A 36 -1.49 -5.14 9.38
CA TRP A 36 -1.21 -6.38 8.67
C TRP A 36 -1.09 -7.58 9.61
N TYR A 37 -0.34 -7.47 10.71
CA TYR A 37 -0.17 -8.56 11.65
C TYR A 37 -1.39 -8.82 12.54
N THR A 38 -2.31 -7.86 12.67
CA THR A 38 -3.61 -8.11 13.29
C THR A 38 -4.51 -8.95 12.39
N VAL A 39 -4.53 -8.66 11.08
CA VAL A 39 -5.44 -9.35 10.14
C VAL A 39 -4.85 -10.67 9.61
N LEU A 40 -3.53 -10.76 9.43
CA LEU A 40 -2.85 -11.90 8.81
C LEU A 40 -3.21 -13.28 9.43
N PRO A 41 -3.29 -13.46 10.77
CA PRO A 41 -3.67 -14.75 11.36
C PRO A 41 -5.08 -15.21 10.99
N HIS A 42 -5.94 -14.29 10.56
CA HIS A 42 -7.34 -14.55 10.20
C HIS A 42 -7.52 -14.81 8.71
N LEU A 43 -6.46 -14.74 7.90
CA LEU A 43 -6.50 -14.91 6.45
C LEU A 43 -5.86 -16.22 6.01
N LYS A 44 -6.50 -16.92 5.08
CA LYS A 44 -5.83 -18.00 4.32
C LYS A 44 -4.69 -17.41 3.50
N ALA A 45 -3.60 -18.17 3.31
CA ALA A 45 -2.44 -17.71 2.53
C ALA A 45 -2.81 -17.18 1.13
N THR A 46 -3.76 -17.83 0.45
CA THR A 46 -4.27 -17.39 -0.86
C THR A 46 -5.03 -16.08 -0.78
N SER A 47 -5.86 -15.88 0.26
CA SER A 47 -6.57 -14.63 0.49
C SER A 47 -5.61 -13.49 0.86
N ALA A 48 -4.61 -13.75 1.70
CA ALA A 48 -3.59 -12.77 2.07
C ALA A 48 -2.82 -12.25 0.84
N ALA A 49 -2.38 -13.16 -0.04
CA ALA A 49 -1.71 -12.78 -1.29
C ALA A 49 -2.64 -12.00 -2.24
N THR A 50 -3.92 -12.38 -2.30
CA THR A 50 -4.90 -11.71 -3.18
C THR A 50 -5.23 -10.30 -2.68
N VAL A 51 -5.41 -10.12 -1.37
CA VAL A 51 -5.64 -8.79 -0.77
C VAL A 51 -4.45 -7.87 -1.01
N GLN A 52 -3.22 -8.39 -1.06
CA GLN A 52 -2.05 -7.57 -1.37
C GLN A 52 -2.12 -6.89 -2.75
N LEU A 53 -2.87 -7.46 -3.70
CA LEU A 53 -3.08 -6.87 -5.01
C LEU A 53 -3.91 -5.57 -4.96
N SER A 54 -4.61 -5.29 -3.84
CA SER A 54 -5.32 -4.02 -3.68
C SER A 54 -4.43 -2.87 -3.22
N VAL A 55 -3.22 -3.14 -2.72
CA VAL A 55 -2.32 -2.10 -2.18
C VAL A 55 -1.97 -1.02 -3.20
N PRO A 56 -1.63 -1.32 -4.47
CA PRO A 56 -1.38 -0.30 -5.47
C PRO A 56 -2.58 0.60 -5.74
N VAL A 57 -3.80 0.04 -5.70
CA VAL A 57 -5.04 0.81 -5.88
C VAL A 57 -5.25 1.77 -4.73
N ILE A 58 -5.04 1.32 -3.49
CA ILE A 58 -5.14 2.16 -2.28
C ILE A 58 -4.09 3.27 -2.31
N ALA A 59 -2.85 2.95 -2.68
CA ALA A 59 -1.77 3.93 -2.80
C ALA A 59 -2.10 5.02 -3.84
N ALA A 60 -2.59 4.62 -5.01
CA ALA A 60 -3.00 5.57 -6.05
C ALA A 60 -4.20 6.44 -5.63
N LEU A 61 -5.19 5.87 -4.91
CA LEU A 61 -6.27 6.66 -4.30
C LEU A 61 -5.72 7.69 -3.31
N GLY A 62 -4.74 7.32 -2.50
CA GLY A 62 -4.03 8.25 -1.63
C GLY A 62 -3.38 9.39 -2.41
N GLY A 63 -2.75 9.10 -3.55
CA GLY A 63 -2.21 10.11 -4.46
C GLY A 63 -3.27 11.10 -4.95
N ILE A 64 -4.41 10.60 -5.42
CA ILE A 64 -5.54 11.43 -5.86
C ILE A 64 -6.04 12.34 -4.72
N VAL A 65 -6.21 11.80 -3.51
CA VAL A 65 -6.79 12.56 -2.38
C VAL A 65 -5.81 13.54 -1.75
N PHE A 66 -4.56 13.13 -1.53
CA PHE A 66 -3.58 13.92 -0.76
C PHE A 66 -2.64 14.75 -1.64
N LEU A 67 -2.40 14.33 -2.88
CA LEU A 67 -1.52 15.03 -3.83
C LEU A 67 -2.30 15.71 -4.97
N ASP A 68 -3.64 15.71 -4.91
CA ASP A 68 -4.53 16.30 -5.93
C ASP A 68 -4.26 15.77 -7.36
N GLU A 69 -3.90 14.49 -7.46
CA GLU A 69 -3.72 13.84 -8.76
C GLU A 69 -5.05 13.68 -9.50
N ALA A 70 -5.03 13.84 -10.82
CA ALA A 70 -6.23 13.75 -11.64
C ALA A 70 -6.88 12.36 -11.58
N LEU A 71 -8.17 12.31 -11.21
CA LEU A 71 -8.99 11.11 -11.33
C LEU A 71 -9.28 10.83 -12.81
N THR A 72 -8.71 9.75 -13.34
CA THR A 72 -8.88 9.37 -14.74
C THR A 72 -9.86 8.21 -14.90
N LEU A 73 -10.56 8.16 -16.03
CA LEU A 73 -11.42 7.02 -16.36
C LEU A 73 -10.62 5.70 -16.41
N ARG A 74 -9.37 5.76 -16.88
CA ARG A 74 -8.45 4.61 -16.88
C ARG A 74 -8.22 4.08 -15.47
N PHE A 75 -7.99 4.97 -14.51
CA PHE A 75 -7.81 4.59 -13.11
C PHE A 75 -9.07 3.91 -12.55
N VAL A 76 -10.26 4.45 -12.83
CA VAL A 76 -11.53 3.88 -12.37
C VAL A 76 -11.73 2.47 -12.93
N LEU A 77 -11.56 2.28 -14.24
CA LEU A 77 -11.74 0.99 -14.89
C LEU A 77 -10.70 -0.04 -14.41
N ALA A 78 -9.43 0.35 -14.30
CA ALA A 78 -8.38 -0.52 -13.80
C ALA A 78 -8.62 -0.94 -12.34
N SER A 79 -9.01 0.02 -11.49
CA SER A 79 -9.34 -0.25 -10.08
C SER A 79 -10.54 -1.18 -9.96
N ALA A 80 -11.60 -0.96 -10.75
CA ALA A 80 -12.77 -1.84 -10.77
C ALA A 80 -12.40 -3.27 -11.21
N ALA A 81 -11.55 -3.42 -12.24
CA ALA A 81 -11.09 -4.72 -12.69
C ALA A 81 -10.25 -5.45 -11.63
N VAL A 82 -9.31 -4.76 -10.98
CA VAL A 82 -8.47 -5.33 -9.91
C VAL A 82 -9.33 -5.73 -8.71
N LEU A 83 -10.13 -4.82 -8.17
CA LEU A 83 -10.97 -5.08 -7.01
C LEU A 83 -12.03 -6.15 -7.29
N GLY A 84 -12.62 -6.14 -8.50
CA GLY A 84 -13.55 -7.18 -8.95
C GLY A 84 -12.90 -8.56 -9.04
N GLY A 85 -11.67 -8.64 -9.56
CA GLY A 85 -10.89 -9.87 -9.60
C GLY A 85 -10.55 -10.41 -8.20
N ILE A 86 -10.14 -9.53 -7.29
CA ILE A 86 -9.88 -9.86 -5.87
C ILE A 86 -11.15 -10.42 -5.21
N ALA A 87 -12.29 -9.74 -5.39
CA ALA A 87 -13.56 -10.18 -4.84
C ALA A 87 -13.96 -11.57 -5.37
N LEU A 88 -13.81 -11.82 -6.68
CA LEU A 88 -14.11 -13.12 -7.28
C LEU A 88 -13.28 -14.26 -6.66
N VAL A 89 -11.98 -14.03 -6.43
CA VAL A 89 -11.06 -15.02 -5.85
C VAL A 89 -11.40 -15.31 -4.39
N ILE A 90 -11.67 -14.26 -3.60
CA ILE A 90 -12.01 -14.40 -2.18
C ILE A 90 -13.35 -15.12 -2.01
N LEU A 91 -14.36 -14.75 -2.80
CA LEU A 91 -15.71 -15.33 -2.72
C LEU A 91 -15.79 -16.77 -3.22
N ARG A 92 -14.91 -17.17 -4.16
CA ARG A 92 -14.87 -18.55 -4.69
C ARG A 92 -13.96 -19.49 -3.91
N ALA A 93 -13.15 -18.99 -2.97
CA ALA A 93 -12.23 -19.82 -2.21
C ALA A 93 -13.02 -20.92 -1.46
N PRO A 94 -12.85 -22.22 -1.79
CA PRO A 94 -13.67 -23.26 -1.19
C PRO A 94 -13.48 -23.31 0.33
N SER A 95 -14.57 -23.28 1.07
CA SER A 95 -14.63 -23.73 2.46
C SER A 95 -14.42 -25.24 2.49
N ARG A 96 -13.16 -25.68 2.44
CA ARG A 96 -12.83 -27.00 2.96
C ARG A 96 -12.80 -26.90 4.47
N ARG A 97 -13.89 -27.40 5.07
CA ARG A 97 -13.97 -27.87 6.46
C ARG A 97 -12.68 -28.61 6.82
N GLY A 98 -12.08 -28.21 7.91
CA GLY A 98 -11.18 -28.98 8.77
C GLY A 98 -11.58 -28.63 10.18
#